data_AF-A0A7W1IRY4-F1
#
_entry.id   AF-A0A7W1IRY4-F1
#
_cell.length_a   1.000
_cell.length_b   1.000
_cell.length_c   1.000
_cell.angle_alpha   90.00
_cell.angle_beta   90.00
_cell.angle_gamma   90.00
#
_symmetry.space_group_name_H-M   'P 1'
#
loop_
_entity.id
_entity.type
_entity.pdbx_description
1 polymer ?
#
loop_
_entity_poly.entity_id
_entity_poly.type
_entity_poly.pdbx_seq_one_letter_code
_entity_poly.pdbx_strand_id
1 'polypeptide(L)'
;MRLALLALLLFAPLTIQAATTTESRSGFVNQKVSSRTIALNQVLRVEFVTQPKQVEGVDIAVIVDQAIEISRMSGHWRPMGKPTVTTDEKTKTISVAFALLPRKTGELPLPQVLLAWLSGDKLADFGVVTVQPTLAIGSETKDLPKEVTGVATHLWGSSLDEIKKQLPGDRFKDQGDAVVVTTSPGLDLIYRSGSLAEAVITAGGLKLGEARDSFLNRWGMPQQESAEEIQWILGWTAITAKPAADGAGTVITLRREDIKASLDDAKVKSRVFGLLDAEDTPDQAAKRRKQEIEREAERAVPGR
;
A
#
# COMPACT_ATOMS: atom_id res chain seq x y z
N MET A 1 1.41 38.35 62.26
CA MET A 1 0.39 39.37 61.93
C MET A 1 -0.02 39.18 60.48
N ARG A 2 -1.33 39.23 60.25
CA ARG A 2 -2.02 39.07 58.96
C ARG A 2 -1.71 40.21 57.97
N LEU A 3 -2.06 39.95 56.70
CA LEU A 3 -2.40 40.82 55.56
C LEU A 3 -1.41 40.71 54.39
N ALA A 4 -1.76 40.00 53.31
CA ALA A 4 -2.71 40.32 52.22
C ALA A 4 -1.92 40.88 51.00
N LEU A 5 -1.72 40.07 49.95
CA LEU A 5 -2.63 39.90 48.81
C LEU A 5 -2.59 41.10 47.86
N LEU A 6 -1.85 40.98 46.75
CA LEU A 6 -2.29 41.52 45.48
C LEU A 6 -1.68 40.70 44.34
N ALA A 7 -2.54 39.89 43.73
CA ALA A 7 -2.32 39.18 42.50
C ALA A 7 -2.44 40.13 41.31
N LEU A 8 -1.52 40.04 40.35
CA LEU A 8 -1.82 40.39 38.96
C LEU A 8 -0.98 39.48 38.04
N LEU A 9 -1.45 38.25 37.88
CA LEU A 9 -1.02 37.33 36.84
C LEU A 9 -1.62 37.83 35.51
N LEU A 10 -0.79 38.45 34.69
CA LEU A 10 -1.05 38.68 33.26
C LEU A 10 -1.00 37.32 32.53
N PHE A 11 -2.08 36.55 32.63
CA PHE A 11 -2.37 35.49 31.67
C PHE A 11 -2.92 36.15 30.41
N ALA A 12 -2.07 36.34 29.41
CA ALA A 12 -2.53 36.50 28.04
C ALA A 12 -3.09 35.15 27.59
N PRO A 13 -4.39 35.01 27.28
CA PRO A 13 -4.84 33.84 26.57
C PRO A 13 -4.25 33.94 25.16
N LEU A 14 -3.32 33.03 24.82
CA LEU A 14 -3.11 32.66 23.43
C LEU A 14 -4.47 32.17 22.93
N THR A 15 -5.19 33.05 22.24
CA THR A 15 -6.24 32.65 21.32
C THR A 15 -5.56 31.80 20.26
N ILE A 16 -5.57 30.49 20.47
CA ILE A 16 -5.52 29.52 19.38
C ILE A 16 -6.67 29.93 18.47
N GLN A 17 -6.35 30.63 17.38
CA GLN A 17 -7.26 30.70 16.24
C GLN A 17 -7.51 29.26 15.89
N ALA A 18 -8.71 28.78 16.28
CA ALA A 18 -9.32 27.63 15.66
C ALA A 18 -9.22 27.91 14.16
N ALA A 19 -8.32 27.18 13.50
CA ALA A 19 -8.31 27.10 12.06
C ALA A 19 -9.74 26.72 11.72
N THR A 20 -10.44 27.67 11.10
CA THR A 20 -11.72 27.41 10.48
C THR A 20 -11.53 26.16 9.66
N THR A 21 -12.19 25.08 10.05
CA THR A 21 -12.48 23.97 9.16
C THR A 21 -13.25 24.59 8.02
N THR A 22 -12.55 25.06 6.99
CA THR A 22 -13.13 25.29 5.68
C THR A 22 -13.65 23.92 5.28
N GLU A 23 -14.94 23.69 5.50
CA GLU A 23 -15.63 22.56 4.91
C GLU A 23 -15.31 22.61 3.42
N SER A 24 -14.48 21.66 2.97
CA SER A 24 -14.15 21.50 1.57
C SER A 24 -15.47 21.29 0.85
N ARG A 25 -15.97 22.31 0.15
CA ARG A 25 -17.21 22.19 -0.60
C ARG A 25 -16.96 21.19 -1.72
N SER A 26 -17.81 20.18 -1.86
CA SER A 26 -17.70 19.25 -2.99
C SER A 26 -17.75 20.09 -4.27
N GLY A 27 -16.70 19.97 -5.09
CA GLY A 27 -16.76 20.56 -6.43
C GLY A 27 -17.88 19.85 -7.19
N PHE A 28 -18.63 20.56 -8.05
CA PHE A 28 -19.46 19.89 -9.04
C PHE A 28 -18.53 19.09 -9.95
N VAL A 29 -18.43 17.79 -9.67
CA VAL A 29 -17.63 16.82 -10.39
C VAL A 29 -18.60 15.79 -10.95
N ASN A 30 -18.65 15.67 -12.28
CA ASN A 30 -19.40 14.59 -12.88
C ASN A 30 -18.54 13.32 -12.80
N GLN A 31 -18.85 12.45 -11.84
CA GLN A 31 -18.07 11.25 -11.56
C GLN A 31 -18.79 9.97 -11.95
N LYS A 32 -18.01 9.00 -12.40
CA LYS A 32 -18.45 7.67 -12.75
C LYS A 32 -17.51 6.66 -12.11
N VAL A 33 -18.08 5.77 -11.31
CA VAL A 33 -17.38 4.61 -10.75
C VAL A 33 -17.96 3.38 -11.45
N SER A 34 -17.11 2.52 -12.01
CA SER A 34 -17.56 1.42 -12.88
C SER A 34 -18.53 0.44 -12.20
N SER A 35 -18.38 0.23 -10.89
CA SER A 35 -19.34 -0.49 -10.06
C SER A 35 -19.19 -0.07 -8.60
N ARG A 36 -20.28 -0.15 -7.83
CA ARG A 36 -20.27 0.05 -6.36
C ARG A 36 -20.04 -1.24 -5.57
N THR A 37 -20.15 -2.38 -6.24
CA THR A 37 -19.90 -3.70 -5.67
C THR A 37 -19.05 -4.51 -6.63
N ILE A 38 -17.91 -5.02 -6.17
CA ILE A 38 -16.97 -5.78 -6.99
C ILE A 38 -16.45 -7.02 -6.24
N ALA A 39 -15.97 -8.01 -6.98
CA ALA A 39 -15.19 -9.14 -6.44
C ALA A 39 -13.72 -8.74 -6.20
N LEU A 40 -12.98 -9.54 -5.44
CA LEU A 40 -11.60 -9.21 -5.02
C LEU A 40 -10.59 -9.14 -6.19
N ASN A 41 -10.83 -9.84 -7.30
CA ASN A 41 -9.96 -9.83 -8.48
C ASN A 41 -10.42 -8.85 -9.58
N GLN A 42 -11.48 -8.07 -9.35
CA GLN A 42 -12.01 -7.15 -10.35
C GLN A 42 -11.37 -5.76 -10.25
N VAL A 43 -10.95 -5.23 -11.39
CA VAL A 43 -10.44 -3.87 -11.50
C VAL A 43 -11.61 -2.88 -11.49
N LEU A 44 -11.54 -1.92 -10.57
CA LEU A 44 -12.43 -0.78 -10.50
C LEU A 44 -11.88 0.35 -11.38
N ARG A 45 -12.73 0.95 -12.22
CA ARG A 45 -12.40 2.17 -12.97
C ARG A 45 -13.15 3.35 -12.39
N VAL A 46 -12.43 4.45 -12.15
CA VAL A 46 -12.98 5.72 -11.70
C VAL A 46 -12.66 6.76 -12.76
N GLU A 47 -13.70 7.46 -13.19
CA GLU A 47 -13.63 8.53 -14.17
C GLU A 47 -14.34 9.76 -13.60
N PHE A 48 -13.78 10.94 -13.82
CA PHE A 48 -14.47 12.17 -13.46
C PHE A 48 -14.10 13.34 -14.36
N VAL A 49 -15.06 14.25 -14.54
CA VAL A 49 -14.89 15.46 -15.33
C VAL A 49 -15.03 16.68 -14.44
N THR A 50 -14.12 17.63 -14.60
CA THR A 50 -14.11 18.89 -13.88
C THR A 50 -14.15 20.10 -14.81
N GLN A 51 -14.41 21.27 -14.22
CA GLN A 51 -14.31 22.56 -14.89
C GLN A 51 -12.89 22.79 -15.45
N PRO A 52 -12.74 23.72 -16.42
CA PRO A 52 -11.43 24.12 -16.90
C PRO A 52 -10.50 24.56 -15.78
N LYS A 53 -9.20 24.39 -16.02
CA LYS A 53 -8.13 24.86 -15.14
C LYS A 53 -8.30 26.36 -14.85
N GLN A 54 -8.32 26.72 -13.58
CA GLN A 54 -8.40 28.11 -13.08
C GLN A 54 -7.07 28.58 -12.48
N VAL A 55 -6.25 27.63 -12.01
CA VAL A 55 -4.92 27.88 -11.44
C VAL A 55 -3.85 27.32 -12.37
N GLU A 56 -2.98 28.18 -12.89
CA GLU A 56 -1.88 27.80 -13.79
C GLU A 56 -0.74 27.05 -13.10
N GLY A 57 0.11 26.36 -13.88
CA GLY A 57 1.30 25.65 -13.36
C GLY A 57 1.02 24.35 -12.59
N VAL A 58 -0.24 24.02 -12.32
CA VAL A 58 -0.63 22.76 -11.66
C VAL A 58 -0.54 21.57 -12.61
N ASP A 59 0.18 20.52 -12.21
CA ASP A 59 0.16 19.21 -12.87
C ASP A 59 -0.92 18.31 -12.23
N ILE A 60 -2.00 18.13 -12.97
CA ILE A 60 -3.18 17.39 -12.52
C ILE A 60 -2.86 15.90 -12.36
N ALA A 61 -2.04 15.33 -13.24
CA ALA A 61 -1.72 13.91 -13.18
C ALA A 61 -0.94 13.58 -11.91
N VAL A 62 0.00 14.44 -11.51
CA VAL A 62 0.77 14.29 -10.27
C VAL A 62 -0.12 14.36 -9.04
N ILE A 63 -1.08 15.31 -8.98
CA ILE A 63 -1.99 15.43 -7.85
C ILE A 63 -2.88 14.18 -7.71
N VAL A 64 -3.42 13.70 -8.83
CA VAL A 64 -4.25 12.49 -8.85
C VAL A 64 -3.43 11.27 -8.41
N ASP A 65 -2.19 11.16 -8.89
CA ASP A 65 -1.27 10.08 -8.52
C ASP A 65 -0.97 10.10 -7.01
N GLN A 66 -0.70 11.28 -6.42
CA GLN A 66 -0.50 11.43 -4.98
C GLN A 66 -1.71 10.98 -4.15
N ALA A 67 -2.93 11.34 -4.59
CA ALA A 67 -4.15 10.90 -3.92
C ALA A 67 -4.32 9.37 -3.96
N ILE A 68 -4.02 8.76 -5.10
CA ILE A 68 -4.05 7.30 -5.27
C ILE A 68 -2.98 6.65 -4.39
N GLU A 69 -1.78 7.22 -4.31
CA GLU A 69 -0.68 6.73 -3.49
C GLU A 69 -0.99 6.76 -1.99
N ILE A 70 -1.65 7.81 -1.49
CA ILE A 70 -2.13 7.85 -0.10
C ILE A 70 -3.08 6.68 0.18
N SER A 71 -3.99 6.40 -0.75
CA SER A 71 -4.92 5.27 -0.67
C SER A 71 -4.23 3.90 -0.78
N ARG A 72 -3.13 3.82 -1.54
CA ARG A 72 -2.26 2.64 -1.59
C ARG A 72 -1.57 2.41 -0.25
N MET A 73 -1.04 3.47 0.37
CA MET A 73 -0.38 3.41 1.67
C MET A 73 -1.32 2.99 2.80
N SER A 74 -2.61 3.35 2.73
CA SER A 74 -3.62 2.84 3.67
C SER A 74 -3.99 1.36 3.45
N GLY A 75 -3.40 0.71 2.43
CA GLY A 75 -3.57 -0.71 2.16
C GLY A 75 -4.95 -1.08 1.59
N HIS A 76 -5.67 -0.12 1.00
CA HIS A 76 -7.00 -0.37 0.44
C HIS A 76 -6.92 -0.81 -1.02
N TRP A 77 -6.15 -0.07 -1.82
CA TRP A 77 -6.15 -0.20 -3.27
C TRP A 77 -4.74 -0.39 -3.81
N ARG A 78 -4.65 -1.06 -4.95
CA ARG A 78 -3.45 -1.12 -5.79
C ARG A 78 -3.73 -0.30 -7.06
N PRO A 79 -2.91 0.71 -7.39
CA PRO A 79 -3.01 1.35 -8.69
C PRO A 79 -2.66 0.37 -9.80
N MET A 80 -3.46 0.34 -10.87
CA MET A 80 -3.25 -0.51 -12.05
C MET A 80 -2.53 0.23 -13.20
N GLY A 81 -1.95 1.39 -12.92
CA GLY A 81 -1.27 2.25 -13.89
C GLY A 81 -1.32 3.71 -13.46
N LYS A 82 -0.69 4.58 -14.25
CA LYS A 82 -0.76 6.03 -14.04
C LYS A 82 -2.14 6.57 -14.39
N PRO A 83 -2.63 7.62 -13.69
CA PRO A 83 -3.86 8.28 -14.09
C PRO A 83 -3.73 8.89 -15.48
N THR A 84 -4.81 8.80 -16.26
CA THR A 84 -4.92 9.46 -17.56
C THR A 84 -5.66 10.78 -17.38
N VAL A 85 -5.08 11.86 -17.88
CA VAL A 85 -5.68 13.19 -17.85
C VAL A 85 -5.80 13.70 -19.28
N THR A 86 -7.01 14.06 -19.69
CA THR A 86 -7.28 14.64 -21.01
C THR A 86 -8.03 15.96 -20.85
N THR A 87 -7.75 16.91 -21.74
CA THR A 87 -8.45 18.20 -21.78
C THR A 87 -9.25 18.27 -23.08
N ASP A 88 -10.55 18.52 -22.96
CA ASP A 88 -11.41 18.69 -24.13
C ASP A 88 -11.06 19.99 -24.87
N GLU A 89 -10.88 19.92 -26.18
CA GLU A 89 -10.38 21.06 -26.97
C GLU A 89 -11.36 22.24 -27.00
N LYS A 90 -12.67 21.96 -26.97
CA LYS A 90 -13.73 22.96 -27.15
C LYS A 90 -14.15 23.59 -25.84
N THR A 91 -14.46 22.75 -24.85
CA THR A 91 -14.98 23.15 -23.54
C THR A 91 -13.87 23.43 -22.53
N LYS A 92 -12.63 22.99 -22.82
CA LYS A 92 -11.49 23.03 -21.90
C LYS A 92 -11.72 22.27 -20.59
N THR A 93 -12.74 21.41 -20.54
CA THR A 93 -13.00 20.55 -19.39
C THR A 93 -11.91 19.51 -19.25
N ILE A 94 -11.63 19.14 -18.01
CA ILE A 94 -10.59 18.17 -17.68
C ILE A 94 -11.26 16.85 -17.34
N SER A 95 -10.94 15.80 -18.08
CA SER A 95 -11.34 14.43 -17.80
C SER A 95 -10.18 13.66 -17.20
N VAL A 96 -10.44 12.96 -16.09
CA VAL A 96 -9.46 12.14 -15.38
C VAL A 96 -9.99 10.72 -15.29
N ALA A 97 -9.13 9.74 -15.56
CA ALA A 97 -9.45 8.33 -15.41
C ALA A 97 -8.31 7.59 -14.71
N PHE A 98 -8.65 6.69 -13.79
CA PHE A 98 -7.68 5.79 -13.16
C PHE A 98 -8.32 4.44 -12.81
N ALA A 99 -7.47 3.43 -12.60
CA ALA A 99 -7.89 2.07 -12.34
C ALA A 99 -7.26 1.53 -11.05
N LEU A 100 -8.08 0.89 -10.22
CA LEU A 100 -7.72 0.37 -8.91
C LEU A 100 -8.08 -1.10 -8.80
N LEU A 101 -7.23 -1.90 -8.15
CA LEU A 101 -7.53 -3.27 -7.75
C LEU A 101 -7.58 -3.35 -6.23
N PRO A 102 -8.59 -3.98 -5.62
CA PRO A 102 -8.70 -4.00 -4.17
C PRO A 102 -7.63 -4.90 -3.55
N ARG A 103 -7.11 -4.51 -2.38
CA ARG A 103 -6.14 -5.29 -1.60
C ARG A 103 -6.81 -6.17 -0.54
N LYS A 104 -8.02 -5.82 -0.11
CA LYS A 104 -8.81 -6.52 0.91
C LYS A 104 -10.31 -6.47 0.57
N THR A 105 -11.10 -7.25 1.29
CA THR A 105 -12.56 -7.26 1.18
C THR A 105 -13.19 -6.24 2.14
N GLY A 106 -14.49 -5.98 2.00
CA GLY A 106 -15.26 -5.05 2.83
C GLY A 106 -15.54 -3.71 2.16
N GLU A 107 -15.96 -2.73 2.94
CA GLU A 107 -16.22 -1.37 2.43
C GLU A 107 -14.92 -0.57 2.39
N LEU A 108 -14.51 -0.21 1.17
CA LEU A 108 -13.26 0.51 0.93
C LEU A 108 -13.57 1.93 0.46
N PRO A 109 -13.06 2.97 1.14
CA PRO A 109 -13.15 4.33 0.64
C PRO A 109 -12.27 4.49 -0.60
N LEU A 110 -12.78 5.19 -1.61
CA LEU A 110 -12.01 5.56 -2.79
C LEU A 110 -11.07 6.74 -2.50
N PRO A 111 -9.97 6.88 -3.28
CA PRO A 111 -9.05 8.00 -3.10
C PRO A 111 -9.76 9.34 -3.27
N GLN A 112 -9.65 10.24 -2.29
CA GLN A 112 -10.18 11.60 -2.44
C GLN A 112 -9.14 12.47 -3.14
N VAL A 113 -9.56 13.20 -4.18
CA VAL A 113 -8.64 14.01 -5.00
C VAL A 113 -8.89 15.50 -4.73
N LEU A 114 -7.86 16.18 -4.21
CA LEU A 114 -7.89 17.64 -4.09
C LEU A 114 -7.82 18.27 -5.49
N LEU A 115 -8.82 19.07 -5.85
CA LEU A 115 -8.91 19.70 -7.17
C LEU A 115 -8.12 21.02 -7.19
N ALA A 116 -6.81 20.95 -6.93
CA ALA A 116 -5.98 22.15 -6.72
C ALA A 116 -5.84 23.05 -7.97
N TRP A 117 -6.32 22.60 -9.13
CA TRP A 117 -6.39 23.39 -10.35
C TRP A 117 -7.65 24.28 -10.44
N LEU A 118 -8.59 24.15 -9.49
CA LEU A 118 -9.79 24.97 -9.37
C LEU A 118 -9.62 25.97 -8.22
N SER A 119 -10.29 27.11 -8.30
CA SER A 119 -10.31 28.08 -7.20
C SER A 119 -11.09 27.55 -6.00
N GLY A 120 -10.45 27.64 -4.84
CA GLY A 120 -10.96 27.18 -3.54
C GLY A 120 -10.61 25.72 -3.23
N ASP A 121 -10.80 25.32 -1.98
CA ASP A 121 -10.50 23.96 -1.49
C ASP A 121 -11.59 22.97 -1.90
N LYS A 122 -11.61 22.63 -3.18
CA LYS A 122 -12.57 21.66 -3.75
C LYS A 122 -12.01 20.24 -3.71
N LEU A 123 -12.84 19.31 -3.28
CA LEU A 123 -12.52 17.89 -3.21
C LEU A 123 -13.41 17.10 -4.17
N ALA A 124 -12.82 16.17 -4.93
CA ALA A 124 -13.57 15.10 -5.57
C ALA A 124 -13.64 13.91 -4.62
N ASP A 125 -14.85 13.64 -4.13
CA ASP A 125 -15.16 12.49 -3.27
C ASP A 125 -15.99 11.45 -4.04
N PHE A 126 -15.37 10.31 -4.28
CA PHE A 126 -16.00 9.21 -5.01
C PHE A 126 -16.77 8.27 -4.08
N GLY A 127 -16.71 8.44 -2.76
CA GLY A 127 -17.41 7.61 -1.78
C GLY A 127 -16.76 6.24 -1.56
N VAL A 128 -17.58 5.24 -1.22
CA VAL A 128 -17.14 3.88 -0.88
C VAL A 128 -17.52 2.86 -1.96
N VAL A 129 -16.78 1.75 -1.99
CA VAL A 129 -17.05 0.56 -2.81
C VAL A 129 -17.02 -0.68 -1.93
N THR A 130 -18.01 -1.56 -2.09
CA THR A 130 -18.08 -2.84 -1.39
C THR A 130 -17.32 -3.90 -2.18
N VAL A 131 -16.28 -4.46 -1.58
CA VAL A 131 -15.50 -5.57 -2.14
C VAL A 131 -15.95 -6.87 -1.49
N GLN A 132 -16.56 -7.74 -2.29
CA GLN A 132 -17.07 -9.02 -1.83
C GLN A 132 -15.94 -10.04 -1.59
N PRO A 133 -16.09 -10.96 -0.62
CA PRO A 133 -15.17 -12.06 -0.39
C PRO A 133 -15.36 -13.17 -1.42
N THR A 134 -15.24 -12.84 -2.69
CA THR A 134 -15.43 -13.72 -3.84
C THR A 134 -14.49 -13.35 -4.97
N LEU A 135 -14.36 -14.23 -5.96
CA LEU A 135 -13.70 -13.97 -7.25
C LEU A 135 -14.74 -13.95 -8.37
N ALA A 136 -14.58 -13.03 -9.31
CA ALA A 136 -15.32 -13.07 -10.58
C ALA A 136 -14.53 -13.90 -11.60
N ILE A 137 -15.18 -14.90 -12.19
CA ILE A 137 -14.60 -15.77 -13.22
C ILE A 137 -15.61 -15.88 -14.37
N GLY A 138 -15.35 -15.18 -15.47
CA GLY A 138 -16.32 -15.03 -16.55
C GLY A 138 -17.57 -14.30 -16.04
N SER A 139 -18.74 -14.93 -16.21
CA SER A 139 -20.02 -14.45 -15.67
C SER A 139 -20.35 -14.99 -14.28
N GLU A 140 -19.51 -15.86 -13.71
CA GLU A 140 -19.75 -16.51 -12.43
C GLU A 140 -18.98 -15.85 -11.29
N THR A 141 -19.47 -16.06 -10.08
CA THR A 141 -18.79 -15.69 -8.85
C THR A 141 -18.42 -16.96 -8.09
N LYS A 142 -17.17 -17.06 -7.62
CA LYS A 142 -16.67 -18.19 -6.82
C LYS A 142 -16.15 -17.72 -5.47
N ASP A 143 -16.14 -18.62 -4.50
CA ASP A 143 -15.53 -18.35 -3.19
C ASP A 143 -14.03 -18.05 -3.32
N LEU A 144 -13.52 -17.29 -2.35
CA LEU A 144 -12.08 -17.03 -2.30
C LEU A 144 -11.29 -18.32 -2.19
N PRO A 145 -10.22 -18.45 -2.98
CA PRO A 145 -9.41 -19.63 -2.96
C PRO A 145 -8.50 -19.62 -1.70
N LYS A 146 -8.12 -20.80 -1.21
CA LYS A 146 -7.43 -20.98 0.09
C LYS A 146 -6.10 -20.22 0.17
N GLU A 147 -5.42 -20.08 -0.95
CA GLU A 147 -4.18 -19.32 -1.14
C GLU A 147 -4.30 -17.82 -0.79
N VAL A 148 -5.51 -17.27 -0.68
CA VAL A 148 -5.70 -15.91 -0.13
C VAL A 148 -5.39 -15.86 1.37
N THR A 149 -5.63 -16.95 2.11
CA THR A 149 -5.39 -17.04 3.57
C THR A 149 -4.12 -17.81 3.93
N GLY A 150 -3.70 -18.78 3.12
CA GLY A 150 -2.48 -19.54 3.34
C GLY A 150 -2.24 -20.64 2.32
N VAL A 151 -1.11 -21.32 2.40
CA VAL A 151 -0.70 -22.39 1.45
C VAL A 151 -0.48 -23.69 2.21
N ALA A 152 -1.03 -24.78 1.69
CA ALA A 152 -0.90 -26.12 2.27
C ALA A 152 -1.15 -26.17 3.80
N THR A 153 -2.24 -25.53 4.25
CA THR A 153 -2.63 -25.39 5.67
C THR A 153 -1.78 -24.44 6.53
N HIS A 154 -0.70 -23.88 5.99
CA HIS A 154 0.08 -22.85 6.66
C HIS A 154 -0.47 -21.46 6.34
N LEU A 155 -0.90 -20.74 7.38
CA LEU A 155 -1.39 -19.37 7.24
C LEU A 155 -0.26 -18.42 6.87
N TRP A 156 -0.56 -17.43 6.03
CA TRP A 156 0.37 -16.34 5.77
C TRP A 156 0.75 -15.64 7.08
N GLY A 157 2.05 -15.39 7.28
CA GLY A 157 2.57 -14.74 8.48
C GLY A 157 2.82 -15.67 9.67
N SER A 158 2.44 -16.96 9.56
CA SER A 158 2.79 -17.97 10.57
C SER A 158 4.29 -18.02 10.85
N SER A 159 4.65 -18.43 12.07
CA SER A 159 6.02 -18.36 12.55
C SER A 159 6.85 -19.57 12.10
N LEU A 160 8.12 -19.31 11.76
CA LEU A 160 9.12 -20.35 11.49
C LEU A 160 9.31 -21.28 12.70
N ASP A 161 9.17 -20.76 13.91
CA ASP A 161 9.34 -21.55 15.13
C ASP A 161 8.20 -22.56 15.34
N GLU A 162 7.01 -22.28 14.80
CA GLU A 162 5.89 -23.20 14.84
C GLU A 162 6.13 -24.39 13.90
N ILE A 163 6.60 -24.13 12.68
CA ILE A 163 6.85 -25.21 11.70
C ILE A 163 8.10 -26.03 12.06
N LYS A 164 9.11 -25.43 12.70
CA LYS A 164 10.28 -26.16 13.24
C LYS A 164 9.91 -27.21 14.28
N LYS A 165 8.77 -27.07 14.96
CA LYS A 165 8.26 -28.08 15.91
C LYS A 165 7.56 -29.24 15.21
N GLN A 166 7.16 -29.08 13.95
CA GLN A 166 6.33 -30.03 13.21
C GLN A 166 7.12 -30.86 12.20
N LEU A 167 8.20 -30.30 11.63
CA LEU A 167 8.97 -30.92 10.56
C LEU A 167 10.40 -31.24 10.99
N PRO A 168 11.01 -32.30 10.44
CA PRO A 168 12.40 -32.64 10.71
C PRO A 168 13.36 -31.61 10.09
N GLY A 169 14.52 -31.43 10.73
CA GLY A 169 15.48 -30.36 10.41
C GLY A 169 16.08 -30.39 9.00
N ASP A 170 16.09 -31.56 8.35
CA ASP A 170 16.56 -31.75 6.97
C ASP A 170 15.67 -31.08 5.91
N ARG A 171 14.45 -30.68 6.30
CA ARG A 171 13.52 -29.92 5.44
C ARG A 171 13.81 -28.43 5.39
N PHE A 172 14.77 -27.95 6.17
CA PHE A 172 15.08 -26.54 6.32
C PHE A 172 16.38 -26.19 5.63
N LYS A 173 16.35 -25.14 4.80
CA LYS A 173 17.53 -24.61 4.13
C LYS A 173 17.61 -23.10 4.35
N ASP A 174 18.65 -22.67 5.05
CA ASP A 174 18.96 -21.25 5.21
C ASP A 174 19.47 -20.65 3.89
N GLN A 175 18.89 -19.52 3.51
CA GLN A 175 19.23 -18.75 2.30
C GLN A 175 19.39 -17.27 2.65
N GLY A 176 20.33 -16.97 3.54
CA GLY A 176 20.68 -15.59 3.91
C GLY A 176 19.56 -14.88 4.68
N ASP A 177 18.69 -14.15 3.97
CA ASP A 177 17.58 -13.38 4.55
C ASP A 177 16.28 -14.20 4.70
N ALA A 178 16.29 -15.45 4.22
CA ALA A 178 15.14 -16.34 4.26
C ALA A 178 15.52 -17.76 4.70
N VAL A 179 14.52 -18.49 5.20
CA VAL A 179 14.58 -19.92 5.46
C VAL A 179 13.57 -20.60 4.55
N VAL A 180 14.04 -21.54 3.72
CA VAL A 180 13.20 -22.33 2.83
C VAL A 180 12.86 -23.65 3.52
N VAL A 181 11.58 -24.00 3.54
CA VAL A 181 11.03 -25.19 4.18
C VAL A 181 10.29 -26.04 3.16
N THR A 182 10.82 -27.22 2.84
CA THR A 182 10.19 -28.14 1.88
C THR A 182 9.19 -29.06 2.58
N THR A 183 7.92 -28.68 2.56
CA THR A 183 6.83 -29.39 3.27
C THR A 183 6.40 -30.67 2.55
N SER A 184 6.45 -30.67 1.22
CA SER A 184 6.10 -31.83 0.38
C SER A 184 6.85 -31.75 -0.95
N PRO A 185 6.95 -32.85 -1.71
CA PRO A 185 7.57 -32.82 -3.04
C PRO A 185 6.97 -31.72 -3.91
N GLY A 186 7.82 -30.83 -4.43
CA GLY A 186 7.41 -29.71 -5.28
C GLY A 186 6.74 -28.54 -4.55
N LEU A 187 6.78 -28.46 -3.22
CA LEU A 187 6.30 -27.29 -2.46
C LEU A 187 7.34 -26.82 -1.45
N ASP A 188 7.78 -25.59 -1.65
CA ASP A 188 8.66 -24.87 -0.75
C ASP A 188 7.93 -23.67 -0.13
N LEU A 189 8.00 -23.56 1.20
CA LEU A 189 7.53 -22.41 1.96
C LEU A 189 8.73 -21.55 2.35
N ILE A 190 8.65 -20.24 2.10
CA ILE A 190 9.76 -19.32 2.32
C ILE A 190 9.40 -18.36 3.45
N TYR A 191 10.15 -18.50 4.54
CA TYR A 191 10.03 -17.67 5.74
C TYR A 191 11.04 -16.55 5.67
N ARG A 192 10.59 -15.29 5.77
CA ARG A 192 11.46 -14.11 5.83
C ARG A 192 11.33 -13.47 7.20
N SER A 193 12.47 -13.21 7.83
CA SER A 193 12.51 -12.70 9.22
C SER A 193 11.62 -13.51 10.19
N GLY A 194 11.54 -14.83 9.97
CA GLY A 194 10.73 -15.73 10.81
C GLY A 194 9.25 -15.85 10.45
N SER A 195 8.74 -15.15 9.43
CA SER A 195 7.32 -15.22 9.03
C SER A 195 7.13 -15.76 7.62
N LEU A 196 6.12 -16.62 7.41
CA LEU A 196 5.78 -17.15 6.08
C LEU A 196 5.35 -16.02 5.15
N ALA A 197 6.14 -15.73 4.11
CA ALA A 197 5.91 -14.61 3.19
C ALA A 197 5.75 -15.04 1.73
N GLU A 198 6.33 -16.17 1.35
CA GLU A 198 6.26 -16.69 -0.02
C GLU A 198 6.09 -18.22 -0.02
N ALA A 199 5.49 -18.75 -1.07
CA ALA A 199 5.44 -20.18 -1.35
C ALA A 199 5.76 -20.42 -2.83
N VAL A 200 6.50 -21.48 -3.11
CA VAL A 200 6.90 -21.88 -4.46
C VAL A 200 6.42 -23.29 -4.70
N ILE A 201 5.64 -23.48 -5.76
CA ILE A 201 5.13 -24.76 -6.22
C ILE A 201 5.82 -25.09 -7.54
N THR A 202 6.48 -26.25 -7.60
CA THR A 202 7.10 -26.79 -8.81
C THR A 202 6.26 -27.95 -9.32
N ALA A 203 5.50 -27.69 -10.38
CA ALA A 203 4.71 -28.70 -11.08
C ALA A 203 5.52 -29.29 -12.23
N GLY A 204 6.31 -30.33 -11.95
CA GLY A 204 7.09 -31.06 -12.94
C GLY A 204 6.19 -31.77 -13.97
N GLY A 205 6.61 -31.80 -15.23
CA GLY A 205 5.90 -32.45 -16.34
C GLY A 205 4.66 -31.71 -16.85
N LEU A 206 4.30 -30.57 -16.26
CA LEU A 206 3.13 -29.79 -16.64
C LEU A 206 3.55 -28.45 -17.23
N LYS A 207 3.36 -28.25 -18.54
CA LYS A 207 3.73 -26.99 -19.20
C LYS A 207 2.72 -25.89 -18.90
N LEU A 208 3.20 -24.65 -18.90
CA LEU A 208 2.38 -23.47 -18.57
C LEU A 208 1.13 -23.37 -19.45
N GLY A 209 1.27 -23.63 -20.76
CA GLY A 209 0.15 -23.62 -21.70
C GLY A 209 -0.90 -24.69 -21.43
N GLU A 210 -0.49 -25.86 -20.93
CA GLU A 210 -1.39 -26.98 -20.59
C GLU A 210 -2.15 -26.69 -19.29
N ALA A 211 -1.52 -26.01 -18.33
CA ALA A 211 -2.11 -25.66 -17.05
C ALA A 211 -2.99 -24.38 -17.10
N ARG A 212 -2.86 -23.59 -18.17
CA ARG A 212 -3.44 -22.25 -18.29
C ARG A 212 -4.93 -22.21 -17.96
N ASP A 213 -5.73 -23.06 -18.57
CA ASP A 213 -7.19 -23.05 -18.37
C ASP A 213 -7.58 -23.42 -16.94
N SER A 214 -6.79 -24.30 -16.30
CA SER A 214 -6.98 -24.64 -14.89
C SER A 214 -6.69 -23.43 -13.98
N PHE A 215 -5.65 -22.64 -14.28
CA PHE A 215 -5.37 -21.41 -13.55
C PHE A 215 -6.45 -20.36 -13.74
N LEU A 216 -6.96 -20.17 -14.97
CA LEU A 216 -8.06 -19.24 -15.24
C LEU A 216 -9.34 -19.65 -14.49
N ASN A 217 -9.64 -20.95 -14.44
CA ASN A 217 -10.79 -21.47 -13.71
C ASN A 217 -10.67 -21.30 -12.18
N ARG A 218 -9.44 -21.18 -11.67
CA ARG A 218 -9.13 -21.05 -10.25
C ARG A 218 -9.02 -19.59 -9.79
N TRP A 219 -8.38 -18.72 -10.57
CA TRP A 219 -8.03 -17.35 -10.18
C TRP A 219 -8.73 -16.27 -11.02
N GLY A 220 -9.37 -16.65 -12.12
CA GLY A 220 -9.99 -15.73 -13.07
C GLY A 220 -8.98 -15.14 -14.06
N MET A 221 -9.29 -13.95 -14.58
CA MET A 221 -8.43 -13.27 -15.56
C MET A 221 -7.15 -12.73 -14.90
N PRO A 222 -5.98 -12.96 -15.52
CA PRO A 222 -4.72 -12.42 -15.02
C PRO A 222 -4.64 -10.90 -15.22
N GLN A 223 -3.88 -10.23 -14.34
CA GLN A 223 -3.58 -8.80 -14.48
C GLN A 223 -2.45 -8.55 -15.48
N GLN A 224 -1.56 -9.53 -15.66
CA GLN A 224 -0.49 -9.50 -16.66
C GLN A 224 -0.33 -10.89 -17.27
N GLU A 225 -0.22 -10.96 -18.60
CA GLU A 225 -0.02 -12.20 -19.34
C GLU A 225 0.99 -11.97 -20.46
N SER A 226 1.97 -12.89 -20.54
CA SER A 226 3.00 -12.94 -21.56
C SER A 226 3.36 -14.40 -21.84
N ALA A 227 4.19 -14.66 -22.85
CA ALA A 227 4.60 -16.02 -23.19
C ALA A 227 5.40 -16.72 -22.07
N GLU A 228 6.07 -15.95 -21.21
CA GLU A 228 6.99 -16.48 -20.18
C GLU A 228 6.43 -16.32 -18.76
N GLU A 229 5.33 -15.58 -18.59
CA GLU A 229 4.80 -15.23 -17.28
C GLU A 229 3.30 -14.91 -17.35
N ILE A 230 2.55 -15.52 -16.44
CA ILE A 230 1.16 -15.15 -16.16
C ILE A 230 1.04 -14.76 -14.69
N GLN A 231 0.44 -13.60 -14.42
CA GLN A 231 0.32 -13.06 -13.07
C GLN A 231 -1.14 -12.74 -12.71
N TRP A 232 -1.53 -13.23 -11.53
CA TRP A 232 -2.78 -12.89 -10.86
C TRP A 232 -2.49 -12.16 -9.55
N ILE A 233 -3.41 -11.31 -9.14
CA ILE A 233 -3.37 -10.58 -7.90
C ILE A 233 -4.72 -10.73 -7.22
N LEU A 234 -4.71 -11.37 -6.05
CA LEU A 234 -5.88 -11.61 -5.23
C LEU A 234 -5.70 -10.89 -3.90
N GLY A 235 -6.18 -9.66 -3.83
CA GLY A 235 -5.92 -8.78 -2.69
C GLY A 235 -4.42 -8.49 -2.52
N TRP A 236 -3.86 -9.01 -1.43
CA TRP A 236 -2.44 -8.92 -1.09
C TRP A 236 -1.60 -10.13 -1.55
N THR A 237 -2.23 -11.15 -2.11
CA THR A 237 -1.52 -12.33 -2.64
C THR A 237 -1.25 -12.13 -4.13
N ALA A 238 0.01 -11.99 -4.51
CA ALA A 238 0.46 -12.04 -5.89
C ALA A 238 0.80 -13.49 -6.25
N ILE A 239 0.31 -13.96 -7.39
CA ILE A 239 0.50 -15.31 -7.88
C ILE A 239 1.10 -15.21 -9.27
N THR A 240 2.29 -15.77 -9.46
CA THR A 240 3.04 -15.71 -10.71
C THR A 240 3.36 -17.13 -11.18
N ALA A 241 2.93 -17.50 -12.38
CA ALA A 241 3.29 -18.76 -13.02
C ALA A 241 4.29 -18.52 -14.15
N LYS A 242 5.38 -19.29 -14.17
CA LYS A 242 6.45 -19.25 -15.18
C LYS A 242 6.83 -20.67 -15.61
N PRO A 243 7.38 -20.86 -16.83
CA PRO A 243 8.08 -22.10 -17.15
C PRO A 243 9.20 -22.36 -16.14
N ALA A 244 9.42 -23.62 -15.78
CA ALA A 244 10.59 -24.01 -15.00
C ALA A 244 11.87 -23.69 -15.77
N ALA A 245 12.97 -23.39 -15.08
CA ALA A 245 14.23 -22.97 -15.71
C ALA A 245 14.83 -24.05 -16.64
N ASP A 246 14.53 -25.32 -16.39
CA ASP A 246 14.92 -26.47 -17.21
C ASP A 246 13.90 -26.77 -18.33
N GLY A 247 12.81 -25.99 -18.44
CA GLY A 247 11.72 -26.19 -19.38
C GLY A 247 10.86 -27.43 -19.10
N ALA A 248 11.10 -28.16 -18.01
CA ALA A 248 10.47 -29.45 -17.72
C ALA A 248 9.13 -29.33 -16.98
N GLY A 249 8.62 -28.13 -16.75
CA GLY A 249 7.36 -27.91 -16.04
C GLY A 249 7.01 -26.45 -15.84
N THR A 250 6.19 -26.19 -14.81
CA THR A 250 5.75 -24.85 -14.42
C THR A 250 6.10 -24.58 -12.96
N VAL A 251 6.61 -23.39 -12.69
CA VAL A 251 6.87 -22.89 -11.33
C VAL A 251 5.83 -21.82 -11.03
N ILE A 252 5.11 -22.00 -9.93
CA ILE A 252 4.11 -21.06 -9.42
C ILE A 252 4.68 -20.45 -8.13
N THR A 253 4.85 -19.14 -8.12
CA THR A 253 5.25 -18.39 -6.93
C THR A 253 4.05 -17.64 -6.39
N LEU A 254 3.73 -17.87 -5.12
CA LEU A 254 2.76 -17.09 -4.36
C LEU A 254 3.53 -16.20 -3.39
N ARG A 255 3.26 -14.89 -3.42
CA ARG A 255 3.89 -13.90 -2.55
C ARG A 255 2.85 -13.10 -1.82
N ARG A 256 3.07 -12.94 -0.51
CA ARG A 256 2.20 -12.16 0.35
C ARG A 256 2.78 -10.76 0.59
N GLU A 257 2.16 -9.77 -0.03
CA GLU A 257 2.73 -8.43 -0.15
C GLU A 257 2.59 -7.54 1.09
N ASP A 258 1.53 -7.70 1.88
CA ASP A 258 1.38 -6.99 3.17
C ASP A 258 2.47 -7.40 4.16
N ILE A 259 2.81 -8.69 4.22
CA ILE A 259 3.93 -9.19 5.03
C ILE A 259 5.24 -8.58 4.55
N LYS A 260 5.50 -8.62 3.24
CA LYS A 260 6.69 -7.99 2.67
C LYS A 260 6.75 -6.50 3.01
N ALA A 261 5.65 -5.77 2.84
CA ALA A 261 5.59 -4.34 3.17
C ALA A 261 5.86 -4.07 4.66
N SER A 262 5.29 -4.90 5.56
CA SER A 262 5.55 -4.80 7.00
C SER A 262 7.00 -5.09 7.36
N LEU A 263 7.62 -6.09 6.72
CA LEU A 263 9.03 -6.42 6.94
C LEU A 263 9.96 -5.32 6.43
N ASP A 264 9.64 -4.75 5.26
CA ASP A 264 10.38 -3.62 4.68
C ASP A 264 10.25 -2.37 5.56
N ASP A 265 9.05 -2.06 6.08
CA ASP A 265 8.82 -0.95 7.03
C ASP A 265 9.60 -1.15 8.34
N ALA A 266 9.57 -2.35 8.92
CA ALA A 266 10.34 -2.67 10.12
C ALA A 266 11.86 -2.52 9.89
N LYS A 267 12.35 -2.88 8.70
CA LYS A 267 13.76 -2.71 8.31
C LYS A 267 14.13 -1.24 8.17
N VAL A 268 13.27 -0.41 7.59
CA VAL A 268 13.49 1.04 7.50
C VAL A 268 13.47 1.68 8.88
N LYS A 269 12.47 1.36 9.72
CA LYS A 269 12.39 1.84 11.10
C LYS A 269 13.64 1.51 11.90
N SER A 270 14.10 0.26 11.86
CA SER A 270 15.29 -0.16 12.62
C SER A 270 16.60 0.41 12.07
N ARG A 271 16.79 0.44 10.75
CA ARG A 271 18.09 0.82 10.15
C ARG A 271 18.23 2.30 9.83
N VAL A 272 17.13 2.99 9.56
CA VAL A 272 17.14 4.41 9.20
C VAL A 272 16.72 5.22 10.40
N PHE A 273 15.49 5.01 10.90
CA PHE A 273 14.99 5.81 12.01
C PHE A 273 15.68 5.48 13.31
N GLY A 274 16.08 4.23 13.55
CA GLY A 274 16.95 3.88 14.67
C GLY A 274 18.31 4.60 14.69
N LEU A 275 18.84 5.04 13.53
CA LEU A 275 20.05 5.87 13.47
C LEU A 275 19.75 7.36 13.70
N LEU A 276 18.59 7.84 13.24
CA LEU A 276 18.18 9.24 13.43
C LEU A 276 17.72 9.51 14.86
N ASP A 277 17.04 8.54 15.47
CA ASP A 277 16.47 8.58 16.82
C ASP A 277 17.46 8.06 17.87
N ALA A 278 18.70 7.75 17.47
CA ALA A 278 19.74 7.33 18.41
C ALA A 278 19.91 8.44 19.47
N GLU A 279 19.63 8.11 20.72
CA GLU A 279 19.89 9.05 21.82
C GLU A 279 21.37 9.41 21.83
N ASP A 280 21.63 10.71 21.98
CA ASP A 280 22.97 11.19 22.23
C ASP A 280 23.57 10.43 23.40
N THR A 281 24.82 10.00 23.27
CA THR A 281 25.56 9.61 24.48
C THR A 281 25.60 10.81 25.43
N PRO A 282 25.70 10.60 26.76
CA PRO A 282 25.74 11.69 27.73
C PRO A 282 26.78 12.77 27.39
N ASP A 283 27.92 12.37 26.81
CA ASP A 283 28.98 13.28 26.34
C ASP A 283 28.57 14.09 25.10
N GLN A 284 27.86 13.47 24.16
CA GLN A 284 27.33 14.15 22.97
C GLN A 284 26.22 15.15 23.35
N ALA A 285 25.34 14.77 24.28
CA ALA A 285 24.29 15.63 24.81
C ALA A 285 24.88 16.84 25.56
N ALA A 286 25.90 16.61 26.39
CA ALA A 286 26.61 17.67 27.11
C ALA A 286 27.34 18.63 26.16
N LYS A 287 28.00 18.09 25.12
CA LYS A 287 28.67 18.90 24.10
C LYS A 287 27.68 19.73 23.28
N ARG A 288 26.52 19.15 22.93
CA ARG A 288 25.46 19.85 22.19
C ARG A 288 24.86 20.98 23.02
N ARG A 289 24.53 20.73 24.30
CA ARG A 289 24.06 21.76 25.24
C ARG A 289 25.08 22.89 25.39
N LYS A 290 26.37 22.57 25.51
CA LYS A 290 27.44 23.58 25.59
C LYS A 290 27.51 24.43 24.31
N GLN A 291 27.44 23.81 23.13
CA GLN A 291 27.44 24.51 21.84
C GLN A 291 26.17 25.35 21.60
N GLU A 292 25.05 24.94 22.18
CA GLU A 292 23.79 25.67 22.09
C GLU A 292 23.79 26.88 23.03
N ILE A 293 24.28 26.71 24.26
CA ILE A 293 24.54 27.81 25.21
C ILE A 293 25.53 28.82 24.63
N GLU A 294 26.63 28.37 23.99
CA GLU A 294 27.60 29.25 23.33
C GLU A 294 26.96 30.01 22.15
N ARG A 295 26.15 29.34 21.32
CA ARG A 295 25.42 29.99 20.20
C ARG A 295 24.36 30.99 20.66
N GLU A 296 23.66 30.69 21.76
CA GLU A 296 22.69 31.63 22.35
C GLU A 296 23.40 32.82 23.00
N ALA A 297 24.54 32.59 23.66
CA ALA A 297 25.37 33.66 24.21
C ALA A 297 25.91 34.59 23.10
N GLU A 298 26.35 34.05 21.96
CA GLU A 298 26.77 34.86 20.80
C GLU A 298 25.62 35.67 20.19
N ARG A 299 24.40 35.12 20.17
CA ARG A 299 23.20 35.85 19.70
C ARG A 299 22.72 36.92 20.68
N ALA A 300 23.01 36.76 21.97
CA ALA A 300 22.60 37.68 23.03
C ALA A 300 23.53 38.89 23.20
N VAL A 301 24.64 38.99 22.46
CA VAL A 301 25.49 40.19 22.45
C VAL A 301 24.93 41.20 21.43
N PRO A 302 24.34 42.34 21.87
CA PRO A 302 23.84 43.34 20.96
C PRO A 302 24.99 44.26 20.53
N GLY A 303 25.24 44.33 19.22
CA GLY A 303 26.00 45.40 18.59
C GLY A 303 27.53 45.30 18.72
N ARG A 304 28.16 44.94 17.61
CA ARG A 304 29.27 45.74 17.09
C ARG A 304 28.82 46.38 15.79
#